data_AF-A0A5C4RLN2-F1
#
_entry.id   AF-A0A5C4RLN2-F1
#
_cell.length_a   1.000
_cell.length_b   1.000
_cell.length_c   1.000
_cell.angle_alpha   90.00
_cell.angle_beta   90.00
_cell.angle_gamma   90.00
#
_symmetry.space_group_name_H-M   'P 1'
#
loop_
_entity.id
_entity.type
_entity.pdbx_description
1 polymer ?
#
loop_
_entity_poly.entity_id
_entity_poly.type
_entity_poly.pdbx_seq_one_letter_code
_entity_poly.pdbx_strand_id
1 'polypeptide(L)'
;MRENLCILLLAKYIQLLRRQMIPKKIHYVWVGDKPKPQFVLDCIATWKKFLPDYKLIEWNNESLKSIKNNYTEEAFRNKKWAFVSDYLRLYVLYNEGGIYLDTDVEITQSLDSFLHLDFFSCYEKGEGNCYYPVTSAVIGAEKRNSIVYDLLKQYDDIHFENPNGLDLETNIIKITRYFSKKFNLLPPYNGTKETYLTNNSIIYPSNYFCTPESDMINFAIHHFSGSWLPSHSRKDKLKIFNKIILSRFIKLRDTGEPQLTSKEKIVFNLPVSKTKKYVLIIKE
;
A
#
# COMPACT_ATOMS: atom_id res chain seq x y z
N MET A 1 -13.21 -21.43 -37.29
CA MET A 1 -12.21 -22.11 -36.43
C MET A 1 -10.77 -21.72 -36.75
N ARG A 2 -10.33 -21.76 -38.03
CA ARG A 2 -8.93 -21.39 -38.40
C ARG A 2 -8.61 -19.90 -38.24
N GLU A 3 -9.55 -19.01 -38.51
CA GLU A 3 -9.35 -17.55 -38.35
C GLU A 3 -9.14 -17.13 -36.89
N ASN A 4 -9.94 -17.67 -35.95
CA ASN A 4 -9.75 -17.42 -34.52
C ASN A 4 -8.39 -17.94 -34.01
N LEU A 5 -7.91 -19.07 -34.54
CA LEU A 5 -6.60 -19.60 -34.20
C LEU A 5 -5.47 -18.69 -34.72
N CYS A 6 -5.59 -18.16 -35.94
CA CYS A 6 -4.64 -17.18 -36.49
C CYS A 6 -4.61 -15.89 -35.68
N ILE A 7 -5.76 -15.34 -35.27
CA ILE A 7 -5.83 -14.12 -34.46
C ILE A 7 -5.19 -14.34 -33.09
N LEU A 8 -5.46 -15.48 -32.43
CA LEU A 8 -4.83 -15.85 -31.15
C LEU A 8 -3.31 -16.01 -31.28
N LEU A 9 -2.84 -16.64 -32.36
CA LEU A 9 -1.41 -16.79 -32.64
C LEU A 9 -0.73 -15.44 -32.93
N LEU A 10 -1.40 -14.56 -33.67
CA LEU A 10 -0.90 -13.22 -33.98
C LEU A 10 -0.85 -12.35 -32.72
N ALA A 11 -1.87 -12.39 -31.88
CA ALA A 11 -1.90 -11.68 -30.59
C ALA A 11 -0.78 -12.18 -29.66
N LYS A 12 -0.58 -13.51 -29.59
CA LYS A 12 0.52 -14.12 -28.82
C LYS A 12 1.89 -13.75 -29.39
N TYR A 13 2.03 -13.68 -30.72
CA TYR A 13 3.25 -13.27 -31.40
C TYR A 13 3.55 -11.78 -31.19
N ILE A 14 2.55 -10.90 -31.27
CA ILE A 14 2.67 -9.47 -30.98
C ILE A 14 3.05 -9.27 -29.50
N GLN A 15 2.49 -10.05 -28.58
CA GLN A 15 2.88 -10.05 -27.17
C GLN A 15 4.31 -10.52 -26.95
N LEU A 16 4.78 -11.52 -27.72
CA LEU A 16 6.19 -11.95 -27.73
C LEU A 16 7.16 -10.91 -28.33
N LEU A 17 6.68 -10.08 -29.26
CA LEU A 17 7.46 -8.97 -29.83
C LEU A 17 7.51 -7.74 -28.92
N ARG A 18 6.56 -7.59 -27.99
CA ARG A 18 6.61 -6.53 -26.99
C ARG A 18 7.72 -6.83 -26.00
N ARG A 19 8.72 -5.95 -25.95
CA ARG A 19 9.78 -6.00 -24.95
C ARG A 19 9.16 -6.05 -23.56
N GLN A 20 9.45 -7.11 -22.81
CA GLN A 20 9.09 -7.17 -21.40
C GLN A 20 9.90 -6.12 -20.63
N MET A 21 9.21 -5.14 -20.06
CA MET A 21 9.81 -4.04 -19.30
C MET A 21 9.68 -4.27 -17.79
N ILE A 22 8.52 -4.80 -17.33
CA ILE A 22 8.29 -5.17 -15.93
C ILE A 22 8.73 -6.63 -15.69
N PRO A 23 9.69 -6.88 -14.77
CA PRO A 23 10.08 -8.23 -14.37
C PRO A 23 8.93 -9.02 -13.72
N LYS A 24 8.89 -10.35 -13.91
CA LYS A 24 7.95 -11.25 -13.21
C LYS A 24 8.34 -11.46 -11.73
N LYS A 25 8.22 -10.39 -10.94
CA LYS A 25 8.46 -10.39 -9.49
C LYS A 25 7.25 -9.79 -8.79
N ILE A 26 6.77 -10.48 -7.76
CA ILE A 26 5.77 -9.95 -6.84
C ILE A 26 6.46 -9.55 -5.54
N HIS A 27 6.38 -8.27 -5.20
CA HIS A 27 6.89 -7.72 -3.95
C HIS A 27 5.74 -7.42 -3.00
N TYR A 28 5.92 -7.76 -1.73
CA TYR A 28 4.97 -7.38 -0.68
C TYR A 28 5.72 -7.20 0.64
N VAL A 29 5.12 -6.46 1.56
CA VAL A 29 5.74 -6.13 2.85
C VAL A 29 5.02 -6.88 3.97
N TRP A 30 5.79 -7.56 4.83
CA TRP A 30 5.30 -8.11 6.09
C TRP A 30 6.32 -7.88 7.20
N VAL A 31 6.08 -6.83 7.98
CA VAL A 31 6.99 -6.34 9.03
C VAL A 31 6.30 -6.35 10.40
N GLY A 32 7.10 -6.33 11.45
CA GLY A 32 6.66 -6.60 12.82
C GLY A 32 6.64 -8.09 13.13
N ASP A 33 6.32 -8.42 14.37
CA ASP A 33 6.52 -9.79 14.90
C ASP A 33 5.25 -10.65 14.87
N LYS A 34 4.16 -10.12 14.29
CA LYS A 34 2.88 -10.83 14.25
C LYS A 34 2.84 -11.82 13.08
N PRO A 35 2.26 -13.01 13.27
CA PRO A 35 2.03 -13.94 12.17
C PRO A 35 1.02 -13.34 11.18
N LYS A 36 1.13 -13.75 9.91
CA LYS A 36 0.16 -13.40 8.86
C LYS A 36 -1.21 -13.98 9.22
N PRO A 37 -2.27 -13.17 9.29
CA PRO A 37 -3.64 -13.67 9.46
C PRO A 37 -4.04 -14.58 8.30
N GLN A 38 -5.01 -15.48 8.53
CA GLN A 38 -5.50 -16.41 7.51
C GLN A 38 -5.93 -15.69 6.23
N PHE A 39 -6.66 -14.57 6.37
CA PHE A 39 -7.09 -13.75 5.24
C PHE A 39 -5.93 -13.27 4.33
N VAL A 40 -4.78 -12.90 4.92
CA VAL A 40 -3.59 -12.53 4.15
C VAL A 40 -2.99 -13.75 3.42
N LEU A 41 -2.98 -14.91 4.09
CA LEU A 41 -2.52 -16.15 3.47
C LEU A 41 -3.42 -16.58 2.30
N ASP A 42 -4.74 -16.37 2.42
CA ASP A 42 -5.71 -16.63 1.36
C ASP A 42 -5.47 -15.71 0.15
N CYS A 43 -5.21 -14.41 0.39
CA CYS A 43 -4.80 -13.48 -0.66
C CYS A 43 -3.50 -13.95 -1.36
N ILE A 44 -2.45 -14.26 -0.60
CA ILE A 44 -1.17 -14.77 -1.14
C ILE A 44 -1.35 -16.08 -1.91
N ALA A 45 -2.27 -16.96 -1.50
CA ALA A 45 -2.56 -18.20 -2.20
C ALA A 45 -3.11 -17.93 -3.62
N THR A 46 -3.90 -16.87 -3.80
CA THR A 46 -4.37 -16.45 -5.13
C THR A 46 -3.22 -16.01 -6.03
N TRP A 47 -2.20 -15.34 -5.47
CA TRP A 47 -1.02 -14.92 -6.24
C TRP A 47 -0.29 -16.13 -6.79
N LYS A 48 -0.06 -17.14 -5.95
CA LYS A 48 0.57 -18.41 -6.36
C LYS A 48 -0.24 -19.15 -7.43
N LYS A 49 -1.57 -19.08 -7.35
CA LYS A 49 -2.48 -19.74 -8.29
C LYS A 49 -2.45 -19.08 -9.67
N PHE A 50 -2.51 -17.76 -9.74
CA PHE A 50 -2.67 -17.02 -11.00
C PHE A 50 -1.35 -16.49 -11.59
N LEU A 51 -0.29 -16.44 -10.79
CA LEU A 51 1.05 -15.95 -11.15
C LEU A 51 2.13 -17.00 -10.83
N PRO A 52 1.98 -18.27 -11.29
CA PRO A 52 2.82 -19.39 -10.84
C PRO A 52 4.30 -19.26 -11.23
N ASP A 53 4.62 -18.48 -12.26
CA ASP A 53 5.98 -18.24 -12.75
C ASP A 53 6.59 -16.93 -12.22
N TYR A 54 5.87 -16.20 -11.36
CA TYR A 54 6.38 -14.99 -10.73
C TYR A 54 7.18 -15.33 -9.48
N LYS A 55 8.32 -14.66 -9.29
CA LYS A 55 9.09 -14.76 -8.04
C LYS A 55 8.41 -13.94 -6.95
N LEU A 56 7.92 -14.60 -5.91
CA LEU A 56 7.38 -13.94 -4.71
C LEU A 56 8.50 -13.52 -3.78
N ILE A 57 8.54 -12.24 -3.40
CA ILE A 57 9.57 -11.63 -2.57
C ILE A 57 8.88 -10.91 -1.40
N GLU A 58 9.05 -11.49 -0.21
CA GLU A 58 8.62 -10.88 1.05
C GLU A 58 9.69 -9.93 1.58
N TRP A 59 9.32 -8.68 1.82
CA TRP A 59 10.15 -7.69 2.51
C TRP A 59 9.75 -7.66 3.99
N ASN A 60 10.64 -8.14 4.85
CA ASN A 60 10.38 -8.35 6.27
C ASN A 60 11.37 -7.58 7.17
N ASN A 61 11.33 -7.87 8.48
CA ASN A 61 12.21 -7.23 9.47
C ASN A 61 13.70 -7.36 9.14
N GLU A 62 14.12 -8.47 8.53
CA GLU A 62 15.52 -8.67 8.12
C GLU A 62 15.87 -7.81 6.92
N SER A 63 14.99 -7.77 5.91
CA SER A 63 15.17 -6.92 4.73
C SER A 63 15.33 -5.45 5.12
N LEU A 64 14.55 -4.99 6.10
CA LEU A 64 14.60 -3.62 6.61
C LEU A 64 15.95 -3.21 7.20
N LYS A 65 16.74 -4.13 7.77
CA LYS A 65 18.05 -3.80 8.36
C LYS A 65 19.03 -3.21 7.34
N SER A 66 18.88 -3.61 6.08
CA SER A 66 19.70 -3.16 4.95
C SER A 66 19.23 -1.85 4.32
N ILE A 67 18.06 -1.33 4.73
CA ILE A 67 17.40 -0.18 4.12
C ILE A 67 17.55 1.00 5.07
N LYS A 68 18.16 2.08 4.58
CA LYS A 68 18.44 3.29 5.37
C LYS A 68 17.56 4.44 4.92
N ASN A 69 16.53 4.72 5.72
CA ASN A 69 15.64 5.85 5.52
C ASN A 69 14.99 6.25 6.86
N ASN A 70 15.14 7.52 7.25
CA ASN A 70 14.69 8.02 8.55
C ASN A 70 13.18 7.82 8.76
N TYR A 71 12.36 8.18 7.76
CA TYR A 71 10.91 8.00 7.80
C TYR A 71 10.52 6.55 8.10
N THR A 72 11.12 5.60 7.38
CA THR A 72 10.83 4.16 7.52
C THR A 72 11.28 3.60 8.86
N GLU A 73 12.50 3.93 9.29
CA GLU A 73 13.03 3.49 10.59
C GLU A 73 12.18 4.02 11.75
N GLU A 74 11.75 5.28 11.68
CA GLU A 74 10.88 5.91 12.67
C GLU A 74 9.46 5.34 12.66
N ALA A 75 8.86 5.12 11.48
CA ALA A 75 7.57 4.46 11.35
C ALA A 75 7.59 3.04 11.93
N PHE A 76 8.66 2.27 11.64
CA PHE A 76 8.86 0.93 12.18
C PHE A 76 8.96 0.95 13.70
N ARG A 77 9.78 1.84 14.27
CA ARG A 77 9.94 1.98 15.73
C ARG A 77 8.62 2.33 16.42
N ASN A 78 7.77 3.13 15.78
CA ASN A 78 6.43 3.49 16.28
C ASN A 78 5.35 2.44 15.98
N LYS A 79 5.71 1.27 15.45
CA LYS A 79 4.79 0.18 15.09
C LYS A 79 3.73 0.57 14.06
N LYS A 80 4.11 1.46 13.13
CA LYS A 80 3.24 2.02 12.08
C LYS A 80 3.51 1.32 10.75
N TRP A 81 3.16 0.04 10.70
CA TRP A 81 3.53 -0.88 9.61
C TRP A 81 3.08 -0.43 8.22
N ALA A 82 1.86 0.10 8.07
CA ALA A 82 1.39 0.63 6.78
C ALA A 82 2.29 1.74 6.23
N PHE A 83 2.81 2.62 7.10
CA PHE A 83 3.71 3.70 6.72
C PHE A 83 5.13 3.19 6.42
N VAL A 84 5.54 2.05 6.98
CA VAL A 84 6.76 1.35 6.53
C VAL A 84 6.57 0.84 5.09
N SER A 85 5.42 0.23 4.79
CA SER A 85 5.08 -0.23 3.44
C SER A 85 5.00 0.91 2.42
N ASP A 86 4.61 2.12 2.82
CA ASP A 86 4.55 3.31 1.95
C ASP A 86 5.90 3.63 1.30
N TYR A 87 6.97 3.60 2.07
CA TYR A 87 8.31 3.77 1.52
C TYR A 87 8.80 2.52 0.80
N LEU A 88 8.67 1.34 1.45
CA LEU A 88 9.22 0.10 0.92
C LEU A 88 8.67 -0.24 -0.46
N ARG A 89 7.37 -0.05 -0.72
CA ARG A 89 6.79 -0.34 -2.05
C ARG A 89 7.53 0.41 -3.17
N LEU A 90 7.87 1.67 -2.93
CA LEU A 90 8.54 2.52 -3.91
C LEU A 90 10.02 2.16 -4.00
N TYR A 91 10.67 1.92 -2.86
CA TYR A 91 12.07 1.51 -2.79
C TYR A 91 12.31 0.22 -3.60
N VAL A 92 11.47 -0.79 -3.40
CA VAL A 92 11.66 -2.11 -4.02
C VAL A 92 11.35 -2.05 -5.51
N LEU A 93 10.27 -1.38 -5.91
CA LEU A 93 9.94 -1.18 -7.33
C LEU A 93 11.04 -0.41 -8.07
N TYR A 94 11.60 0.64 -7.47
CA TYR A 94 12.68 1.40 -8.10
C TYR A 94 13.94 0.55 -8.31
N ASN A 95 14.35 -0.21 -7.29
CA ASN A 95 15.60 -0.97 -7.30
C ASN A 95 15.51 -2.29 -8.09
N GLU A 96 14.36 -2.95 -8.06
CA GLU A 96 14.17 -4.30 -8.59
C GLU A 96 13.25 -4.38 -9.81
N GLY A 97 12.40 -3.37 -10.04
CA GLY A 97 11.23 -3.47 -10.90
C GLY A 97 10.25 -4.52 -10.38
N GLY A 98 9.18 -4.77 -11.12
CA GLY A 98 8.21 -5.83 -10.84
C GLY A 98 6.84 -5.27 -10.49
N ILE A 99 6.08 -6.02 -9.71
CA ILE A 99 4.74 -5.63 -9.27
C ILE A 99 4.71 -5.69 -7.75
N TYR A 100 4.32 -4.59 -7.12
CA TYR A 100 4.04 -4.53 -5.69
C TYR A 100 2.56 -4.83 -5.45
N LEU A 101 2.28 -5.65 -4.42
CA LEU A 101 0.94 -5.95 -3.94
C LEU A 101 0.84 -5.70 -2.43
N ASP A 102 -0.19 -4.96 -2.00
CA ASP A 102 -0.61 -4.97 -0.60
C ASP A 102 -1.13 -6.38 -0.22
N THR A 103 -0.95 -6.79 1.03
CA THR A 103 -1.21 -8.17 1.47
C THR A 103 -2.68 -8.57 1.52
N ASP A 104 -3.58 -7.61 1.37
CA ASP A 104 -5.02 -7.76 1.26
C ASP A 104 -5.52 -7.57 -0.19
N VAL A 105 -4.64 -7.74 -1.17
CA VAL A 105 -4.98 -7.84 -2.58
C VAL A 105 -5.19 -9.29 -2.96
N GLU A 106 -6.36 -9.62 -3.49
CA GLU A 106 -6.66 -10.89 -4.13
C GLU A 106 -6.36 -10.77 -5.64
N ILE A 107 -5.61 -11.72 -6.21
CA ILE A 107 -5.40 -11.79 -7.66
C ILE A 107 -6.44 -12.73 -8.26
N THR A 108 -7.08 -12.31 -9.35
CA THR A 108 -8.15 -13.07 -10.00
C THR A 108 -7.77 -13.57 -11.38
N GLN A 109 -6.72 -12.99 -11.99
CA GLN A 109 -6.21 -13.35 -13.32
C GLN A 109 -4.70 -13.08 -13.45
N SER A 110 -4.07 -13.63 -14.50
CA SER A 110 -2.66 -13.34 -14.79
C SER A 110 -2.43 -11.86 -15.11
N LEU A 111 -1.28 -11.31 -14.67
CA LEU A 111 -0.86 -9.93 -14.94
C LEU A 111 0.06 -9.80 -16.16
N ASP A 112 0.26 -10.88 -16.92
CA ASP A 112 1.19 -10.93 -18.06
C ASP A 112 0.86 -9.91 -19.16
N SER A 113 -0.41 -9.54 -19.31
CA SER A 113 -0.86 -8.53 -20.26
C SER A 113 -0.27 -7.16 -19.98
N PHE A 114 0.20 -6.87 -18.76
CA PHE A 114 0.70 -5.55 -18.36
C PHE A 114 2.22 -5.44 -18.38
N LEU A 115 2.95 -6.54 -18.58
CA LEU A 115 4.42 -6.56 -18.42
C LEU A 115 5.21 -5.79 -19.50
N HIS A 116 4.53 -5.41 -20.57
CA HIS A 116 5.10 -4.60 -21.65
C HIS A 116 5.11 -3.09 -21.33
N LEU A 117 4.44 -2.68 -20.26
CA LEU A 117 4.39 -1.30 -19.78
C LEU A 117 5.62 -0.98 -18.95
N ASP A 118 5.99 0.30 -18.84
CA ASP A 118 7.03 0.76 -17.91
C ASP A 118 6.47 1.08 -16.52
N PHE A 119 5.16 1.34 -16.44
CA PHE A 119 4.43 1.65 -15.22
C PHE A 119 2.95 1.33 -15.42
N PHE A 120 2.33 0.70 -14.43
CA PHE A 120 0.88 0.62 -14.36
C PHE A 120 0.34 0.66 -12.94
N SER A 121 -0.89 1.16 -12.82
CA SER A 121 -1.76 0.99 -11.65
C SER A 121 -3.21 1.20 -12.10
N CYS A 122 -4.16 1.37 -11.20
CA CYS A 122 -5.51 1.82 -11.51
C CYS A 122 -5.96 2.97 -10.61
N TYR A 123 -7.06 3.61 -10.97
CA TYR A 123 -7.76 4.51 -10.06
C TYR A 123 -8.18 3.77 -8.79
N GLU A 124 -8.05 4.42 -7.64
CA GLU A 124 -8.60 3.92 -6.38
C GLU A 124 -10.00 4.48 -6.17
N LYS A 125 -10.96 3.62 -5.83
CA LYS A 125 -12.33 4.04 -5.52
C LYS A 125 -12.42 4.39 -4.03
N GLY A 126 -12.65 5.67 -3.75
CA GLY A 126 -12.86 6.19 -2.41
C GLY A 126 -14.33 6.22 -2.01
N GLU A 127 -14.60 6.75 -0.81
CA GLU A 127 -15.96 6.97 -0.33
C GLU A 127 -16.75 7.95 -1.20
N GLY A 128 -18.07 7.81 -1.24
CA GLY A 128 -18.96 8.74 -1.95
C GLY A 128 -18.81 8.73 -3.47
N ASN A 129 -18.34 7.62 -4.07
CA ASN A 129 -18.00 7.50 -5.50
C ASN A 129 -16.92 8.48 -5.98
N CYS A 130 -16.08 8.96 -5.05
CA CYS A 130 -14.88 9.71 -5.40
C CYS A 130 -13.78 8.75 -5.86
N TYR A 131 -12.92 9.23 -6.75
CA TYR A 131 -11.73 8.49 -7.19
C TYR A 131 -10.46 9.19 -6.72
N TYR A 132 -9.40 8.43 -6.55
CA TYR A 132 -8.03 8.93 -6.46
C TYR A 132 -7.24 8.44 -7.67
N PRO A 133 -6.28 9.23 -8.17
CA PRO A 133 -5.66 8.99 -9.47
C PRO A 133 -4.95 7.63 -9.57
N VAL A 134 -4.39 7.13 -8.48
CA VAL A 134 -3.63 5.87 -8.47
C VAL A 134 -3.83 5.16 -7.15
N THR A 135 -4.15 3.86 -7.16
CA THR A 135 -4.09 3.02 -5.97
C THR A 135 -2.65 2.68 -5.62
N SER A 136 -2.38 2.61 -4.32
CA SER A 136 -1.08 2.19 -3.82
C SER A 136 -0.98 0.68 -3.61
N ALA A 137 -2.11 -0.04 -3.68
CA ALA A 137 -2.22 -1.46 -3.39
C ALA A 137 -1.69 -2.35 -4.51
N VAL A 138 -1.75 -1.89 -5.77
CA VAL A 138 -1.20 -2.59 -6.94
C VAL A 138 -0.44 -1.60 -7.82
N ILE A 139 0.88 -1.75 -7.90
CA ILE A 139 1.74 -0.93 -8.75
C ILE A 139 2.71 -1.84 -9.48
N GLY A 140 2.68 -1.82 -10.81
CA GLY A 140 3.72 -2.41 -11.65
C GLY A 140 4.66 -1.35 -12.17
N ALA A 141 5.97 -1.63 -12.16
CA ALA A 141 6.95 -0.70 -12.72
C ALA A 141 8.21 -1.42 -13.20
N GLU A 142 8.82 -0.89 -14.27
CA GLU A 142 10.15 -1.31 -14.67
C GLU A 142 11.18 -0.85 -13.64
N LYS A 143 12.33 -1.51 -13.64
CA LYS A 143 13.46 -1.10 -12.79
C LYS A 143 13.90 0.31 -13.17
N ARG A 144 14.12 1.16 -12.15
CA ARG A 144 14.47 2.58 -12.28
C ARG A 144 13.41 3.45 -12.99
N ASN A 145 12.14 3.04 -12.97
CA ASN A 145 11.04 3.85 -13.51
C ASN A 145 11.01 5.26 -12.87
N SER A 146 10.78 6.29 -13.70
CA SER A 146 10.84 7.70 -13.31
C SER A 146 9.70 8.15 -12.40
N ILE A 147 8.49 7.60 -12.59
CA ILE A 147 7.34 7.86 -11.70
C ILE A 147 7.63 7.33 -10.31
N VAL A 148 8.11 6.08 -10.22
CA VAL A 148 8.48 5.46 -8.94
C VAL A 148 9.62 6.23 -8.27
N TYR A 149 10.62 6.67 -9.04
CA TYR A 149 11.71 7.51 -8.53
C TYR A 149 11.22 8.81 -7.91
N ASP A 150 10.39 9.57 -8.64
CA ASP A 150 9.87 10.85 -8.15
C ASP A 150 9.01 10.68 -6.89
N LEU A 151 8.21 9.61 -6.82
CA LEU A 151 7.45 9.24 -5.62
C LEU A 151 8.36 8.87 -4.45
N LEU A 152 9.38 8.03 -4.69
CA LEU A 152 10.35 7.59 -3.68
C LEU A 152 11.11 8.78 -3.10
N LYS A 153 11.53 9.72 -3.95
CA LYS A 153 12.30 10.92 -3.57
C LYS A 153 11.56 11.82 -2.58
N GLN A 154 10.22 11.76 -2.53
CA GLN A 154 9.44 12.50 -1.52
C GLN A 154 9.76 12.06 -0.08
N TYR A 155 10.41 10.90 0.09
CA TYR A 155 10.77 10.34 1.39
C TYR A 155 12.23 10.61 1.81
N ASP A 156 13.04 11.29 0.99
CA ASP A 156 14.47 11.47 1.25
C ASP A 156 14.73 12.38 2.47
N ASP A 157 13.99 13.50 2.57
CA ASP A 157 14.23 14.55 3.56
C ASP A 157 13.12 14.68 4.62
N ILE A 158 12.16 13.74 4.64
CA ILE A 158 11.07 13.75 5.62
C ILE A 158 11.34 12.80 6.78
N HIS A 159 10.81 13.16 7.93
CA HIS A 159 10.80 12.35 9.13
C HIS A 159 9.37 11.95 9.47
N PHE A 160 9.19 10.71 9.92
CA PHE A 160 7.91 10.25 10.44
C PHE A 160 7.66 10.83 11.83
N GLU A 161 8.71 11.06 12.63
CA GLU A 161 8.63 11.81 13.87
C GLU A 161 9.00 13.29 13.63
N ASN A 162 8.08 14.20 13.95
CA ASN A 162 8.30 15.65 13.83
C ASN A 162 7.87 16.40 15.11
N PRO A 163 8.15 17.72 15.25
CA PRO A 163 7.78 18.47 16.45
C PRO A 163 6.27 18.48 16.76
N ASN A 164 5.41 18.28 15.76
CA ASN A 164 3.96 18.23 15.90
C ASN A 164 3.42 16.82 16.19
N GLY A 165 4.27 15.79 16.18
CA GLY A 165 3.89 14.40 16.43
C GLY A 165 4.36 13.45 15.34
N LEU A 166 3.50 12.48 14.98
CA LEU A 166 3.77 11.55 13.89
C LEU A 166 3.23 12.09 12.57
N ASP A 167 3.95 11.94 11.46
CA ASP A 167 3.44 12.16 10.10
C ASP A 167 2.50 11.03 9.72
N LEU A 168 1.20 11.27 9.91
CA LEU A 168 0.14 10.31 9.57
C LEU A 168 -0.54 10.64 8.23
N GLU A 169 0.06 11.49 7.39
CA GLU A 169 -0.46 11.73 6.05
C GLU A 169 -0.35 10.45 5.21
N THR A 170 -1.47 10.02 4.63
CA THR A 170 -1.54 8.79 3.84
C THR A 170 -0.83 8.94 2.50
N ASN A 171 -0.24 7.85 2.02
CA ASN A 171 0.43 7.82 0.72
C ASN A 171 -0.45 8.28 -0.45
N ILE A 172 -1.76 8.02 -0.40
CA ILE A 172 -2.71 8.39 -1.47
C ILE A 172 -2.74 9.90 -1.67
N ILE A 173 -2.57 10.70 -0.61
CA ILE A 173 -2.49 12.16 -0.68
C ILE A 173 -1.17 12.60 -1.32
N LYS A 174 -0.04 11.99 -0.93
CA LYS A 174 1.30 12.26 -1.51
C LYS A 174 1.33 11.92 -3.01
N ILE A 175 0.79 10.75 -3.38
CA ILE A 175 0.63 10.28 -4.76
C ILE A 175 -0.28 11.23 -5.54
N THR A 176 -1.45 11.58 -5.00
CA THR A 176 -2.40 12.49 -5.66
C THR A 176 -1.75 13.84 -5.97
N ARG A 177 -1.02 14.42 -5.00
CA ARG A 177 -0.28 15.68 -5.20
C ARG A 177 0.80 15.55 -6.27
N TYR A 178 1.50 14.42 -6.34
CA TYR A 178 2.48 14.17 -7.38
C TYR A 178 1.85 14.11 -8.77
N PHE A 179 0.78 13.31 -8.94
CA PHE A 179 0.11 13.14 -10.24
C PHE A 179 -0.54 14.44 -10.74
N SER A 180 -1.09 15.24 -9.82
CA SER A 180 -1.56 16.59 -10.14
C SER A 180 -0.42 17.48 -10.67
N LYS A 181 0.72 17.54 -9.98
CA LYS A 181 1.84 18.42 -10.37
C LYS A 181 2.57 17.95 -11.64
N LYS A 182 2.80 16.65 -11.78
CA LYS A 182 3.61 16.07 -12.86
C LYS A 182 2.84 15.90 -14.16
N PHE A 183 1.58 15.48 -14.07
CA PHE A 183 0.77 15.06 -15.22
C PHE A 183 -0.49 15.92 -15.43
N ASN A 184 -0.68 16.97 -14.61
CA ASN A 184 -1.89 17.79 -14.64
C ASN A 184 -3.19 16.96 -14.48
N LEU A 185 -3.12 15.85 -13.74
CA LEU A 185 -4.25 14.98 -13.47
C LEU A 185 -5.02 15.55 -12.27
N LEU A 186 -6.14 16.22 -12.53
CA LEU A 186 -6.93 16.98 -11.55
C LEU A 186 -8.33 16.37 -11.36
N PRO A 187 -8.94 16.53 -10.16
CA PRO A 187 -10.32 16.10 -9.93
C PRO A 187 -11.33 16.99 -10.68
N PRO A 188 -12.55 16.49 -10.98
CA PRO A 188 -13.03 15.13 -10.69
C PRO A 188 -12.40 14.10 -11.63
N TYR A 189 -11.93 12.98 -11.08
CA TYR A 189 -11.33 11.91 -11.87
C TYR A 189 -12.40 10.97 -12.42
N ASN A 190 -12.17 10.47 -13.63
CA ASN A 190 -13.01 9.44 -14.23
C ASN A 190 -12.37 8.06 -14.08
N GLY A 191 -12.63 7.40 -12.95
CA GLY A 191 -12.08 6.08 -12.64
C GLY A 191 -12.59 4.91 -13.48
N THR A 192 -13.45 5.16 -14.48
CA THR A 192 -14.00 4.13 -15.37
C THR A 192 -13.23 4.02 -16.70
N LYS A 193 -12.26 4.92 -16.96
CA LYS A 193 -11.50 4.97 -18.20
C LYS A 193 -9.99 4.88 -17.92
N GLU A 194 -9.26 4.36 -18.90
CA GLU A 194 -7.81 4.42 -18.90
C GLU A 194 -7.32 5.86 -18.99
N THR A 195 -6.18 6.13 -18.37
CA THR A 195 -5.46 7.40 -18.46
C THR A 195 -4.00 7.12 -18.79
N TYR A 196 -3.57 7.66 -19.92
CA TYR A 196 -2.21 7.48 -20.45
C TYR A 196 -1.33 8.63 -19.95
N LEU A 197 -0.33 8.29 -19.15
CA LEU A 197 0.66 9.25 -18.65
C LEU A 197 1.79 9.42 -19.68
N THR A 198 2.13 8.32 -20.34
CA THR A 198 3.01 8.22 -21.50
C THR A 198 2.48 7.10 -22.41
N ASN A 199 3.21 6.74 -23.47
CA ASN A 199 2.85 5.59 -24.31
C ASN A 199 2.90 4.24 -23.57
N ASN A 200 3.74 4.12 -22.53
CA ASN A 200 3.97 2.88 -21.79
C ASN A 200 3.64 2.97 -20.29
N SER A 201 3.15 4.13 -19.83
CA SER A 201 2.73 4.36 -18.45
C SER A 201 1.22 4.58 -18.40
N ILE A 202 0.47 3.65 -17.80
CA ILE A 202 -1.01 3.65 -17.85
C ILE A 202 -1.64 3.55 -16.46
N ILE A 203 -2.65 4.37 -16.21
CA ILE A 203 -3.59 4.20 -15.09
C ILE A 203 -4.87 3.59 -15.64
N TYR A 204 -5.21 2.40 -15.17
CA TYR A 204 -6.40 1.66 -15.59
C TYR A 204 -7.67 2.05 -14.80
N PRO A 205 -8.86 1.70 -15.31
CA PRO A 205 -10.10 1.80 -14.55
C PRO A 205 -10.03 1.08 -13.20
N SER A 206 -10.76 1.55 -12.19
CA SER A 206 -10.70 1.01 -10.82
C SER A 206 -11.06 -0.48 -10.72
N ASN A 207 -11.85 -1.01 -11.65
CA ASN A 207 -12.20 -2.43 -11.68
C ASN A 207 -11.04 -3.36 -12.06
N TYR A 208 -9.94 -2.83 -12.61
CA TYR A 208 -8.82 -3.67 -13.01
C TYR A 208 -8.05 -4.22 -11.80
N PHE A 209 -7.72 -3.38 -10.82
CA PHE A 209 -6.87 -3.78 -9.69
C PHE A 209 -7.38 -3.34 -8.32
N CYS A 210 -8.60 -2.80 -8.22
CA CYS A 210 -9.11 -2.21 -6.99
C CYS A 210 -10.49 -2.75 -6.61
N THR A 211 -11.57 -2.24 -7.22
CA THR A 211 -12.95 -2.59 -6.83
C THR A 211 -13.66 -3.34 -7.95
N PRO A 212 -14.02 -4.62 -7.80
CA PRO A 212 -14.70 -5.37 -8.84
C PRO A 212 -16.09 -4.77 -9.11
N GLU A 213 -16.50 -4.79 -10.37
CA GLU A 213 -17.84 -4.36 -10.81
C GLU A 213 -18.47 -5.49 -11.62
N SER A 214 -19.80 -5.66 -11.52
CA SER A 214 -20.51 -6.72 -12.24
C SER A 214 -20.24 -6.61 -13.73
N ASP A 215 -19.98 -7.75 -14.37
CA ASP A 215 -19.76 -7.86 -15.81
C ASP A 215 -18.52 -7.11 -16.33
N MET A 216 -17.67 -6.62 -15.44
CA MET A 216 -16.41 -5.94 -15.77
C MET A 216 -15.22 -6.85 -15.46
N ILE A 217 -14.23 -6.83 -16.37
CA ILE A 217 -12.97 -7.55 -16.15
C ILE A 217 -12.24 -7.00 -14.92
N ASN A 218 -11.65 -7.89 -14.13
CA ASN A 218 -10.78 -7.54 -13.01
C ASN A 218 -9.61 -8.50 -12.96
N PHE A 219 -8.45 -8.02 -12.51
CA PHE A 219 -7.22 -8.80 -12.38
C PHE A 219 -6.75 -8.86 -10.94
N ALA A 220 -7.15 -7.88 -10.14
CA ALA A 220 -6.96 -7.86 -8.71
C ALA A 220 -8.13 -7.15 -8.00
N ILE A 221 -8.40 -7.57 -6.77
CA ILE A 221 -9.38 -6.99 -5.86
C ILE A 221 -8.64 -6.53 -4.61
N HIS A 222 -8.73 -5.24 -4.28
CA HIS A 222 -8.22 -4.69 -3.04
C HIS A 222 -9.34 -4.73 -1.99
N HIS A 223 -9.13 -5.49 -0.92
CA HIS A 223 -10.16 -5.72 0.11
C HIS A 223 -10.25 -4.61 1.17
N PHE A 224 -9.37 -3.61 1.13
CA PHE A 224 -9.35 -2.47 2.05
C PHE A 224 -9.44 -2.90 3.53
N SER A 225 -8.64 -3.90 3.94
CA SER A 225 -8.77 -4.55 5.25
C SER A 225 -8.60 -3.58 6.43
N GLY A 226 -7.95 -2.43 6.21
CA GLY A 226 -7.83 -1.37 7.19
C GLY A 226 -7.16 -1.83 8.49
N SER A 227 -6.25 -2.82 8.39
CA SER A 227 -5.57 -3.44 9.54
C SER A 227 -4.72 -2.46 10.35
N TRP A 228 -4.35 -1.33 9.75
CA TRP A 228 -3.57 -0.24 10.35
C TRP A 228 -4.42 0.75 11.17
N LEU A 229 -5.74 0.76 10.95
CA LEU A 229 -6.65 1.68 11.64
C LEU A 229 -6.68 1.40 13.16
N PRO A 230 -6.83 2.43 14.01
CA PRO A 230 -6.80 2.25 15.46
C PRO A 230 -7.86 1.28 15.98
N SER A 231 -7.45 0.32 16.81
CA SER A 231 -8.37 -0.56 17.56
C SER A 231 -9.06 0.18 18.72
N HIS A 232 -8.49 1.32 19.15
CA HIS A 232 -9.00 2.15 20.23
C HIS A 232 -8.92 3.62 19.86
N SER A 233 -9.95 4.40 20.19
CA SER A 233 -9.85 5.86 20.21
C SER A 233 -9.14 6.30 21.49
N ARG A 234 -8.29 7.31 21.38
CA ARG A 234 -7.56 7.91 22.50
C ARG A 234 -7.99 9.36 22.67
N LYS A 235 -8.27 9.78 23.91
CA LYS A 235 -8.42 11.20 24.27
C LYS A 235 -7.58 11.49 25.51
N ASP A 236 -6.55 12.29 25.36
CA ASP A 236 -5.75 12.79 26.47
C ASP A 236 -6.59 13.74 27.33
N LYS A 237 -6.58 13.52 28.65
CA LYS A 237 -7.39 14.26 29.63
C LYS A 237 -6.55 15.26 30.42
N LEU A 238 -5.32 14.88 30.72
CA LEU A 238 -4.38 15.72 31.43
C LEU A 238 -2.97 15.44 30.90
N LYS A 239 -2.16 16.49 30.74
CA LYS A 239 -0.75 16.41 30.40
C LYS A 239 0.03 17.22 31.42
N ILE A 240 0.94 16.59 32.14
CA ILE A 240 1.80 17.24 33.13
C ILE A 240 3.23 17.22 32.57
N PHE A 241 3.82 18.40 32.40
CA PHE A 241 5.17 18.61 31.83
C PHE A 241 5.44 17.86 30.52
N ASN A 242 4.40 17.54 29.75
CA ASN A 242 4.45 16.70 28.54
C ASN A 242 5.09 15.30 28.73
N LYS A 243 5.29 14.87 29.98
CA LYS A 243 5.90 13.58 30.36
C LYS A 243 4.89 12.62 30.97
N ILE A 244 3.94 13.12 31.76
CA ILE A 244 2.90 12.30 32.39
C ILE A 244 1.58 12.64 31.72
N ILE A 245 0.93 11.63 31.12
CA ILE A 245 -0.29 11.80 30.36
C ILE A 245 -1.36 10.87 30.92
N LEU A 246 -2.47 11.44 31.40
CA LEU A 246 -3.68 10.68 31.70
C LEU A 246 -4.53 10.62 30.43
N SER A 247 -4.70 9.42 29.89
CA SER A 247 -5.45 9.20 28.64
C SER A 247 -6.65 8.31 28.87
N ARG A 248 -7.75 8.63 28.19
CA ARG A 248 -8.91 7.73 28.07
C ARG A 248 -8.81 6.97 26.76
N PHE A 249 -8.93 5.64 26.83
CA PHE A 249 -9.11 4.79 25.66
C PHE A 249 -10.54 4.25 25.60
N ILE A 250 -11.12 4.26 24.39
CA ILE A 250 -12.38 3.57 24.09
C ILE A 250 -12.11 2.56 22.98
N LYS A 251 -12.39 1.28 23.25
CA LYS A 251 -12.30 0.16 22.31
C LYS A 251 -13.26 0.39 21.14
N LEU A 252 -12.73 0.35 19.92
CA LEU A 252 -13.47 0.49 18.66
C LEU A 252 -13.60 -0.85 17.93
N ARG A 253 -12.65 -1.77 18.15
CA ARG A 253 -12.57 -3.07 17.49
C ARG A 253 -12.22 -4.15 18.49
N ASP A 254 -12.68 -5.37 18.26
CA ASP A 254 -12.46 -6.48 19.18
C ASP A 254 -11.02 -6.96 19.25
N THR A 255 -10.29 -6.76 18.16
CA THR A 255 -8.89 -7.15 18.00
C THR A 255 -7.97 -5.93 18.01
N GLY A 256 -6.72 -6.15 18.41
CA GLY A 256 -5.68 -5.13 18.46
C GLY A 256 -5.53 -4.45 19.82
N GLU A 257 -4.43 -3.70 19.96
CA GLU A 257 -4.03 -3.07 21.21
C GLU A 257 -4.10 -1.54 21.09
N PRO A 258 -4.29 -0.82 22.21
CA PRO A 258 -4.16 0.64 22.21
C PRO A 258 -2.82 1.06 21.62
N GLN A 259 -2.86 1.94 20.63
CA GLN A 259 -1.65 2.42 19.97
C GLN A 259 -0.95 3.45 20.86
N LEU A 260 0.35 3.22 21.09
CA LEU A 260 1.27 4.12 21.78
C LEU A 260 2.42 4.46 20.82
N THR A 261 3.03 5.63 21.00
CA THR A 261 4.30 5.92 20.32
C THR A 261 5.43 5.11 20.95
N SER A 262 6.57 5.02 20.26
CA SER A 262 7.76 4.33 20.76
C SER A 262 8.31 4.88 22.08
N LYS A 263 8.00 6.15 22.38
CA LYS A 263 8.42 6.87 23.59
C LYS A 263 7.39 6.77 24.72
N GLU A 264 6.26 6.11 24.52
CA GLU A 264 5.17 6.05 25.49
C GLU A 264 5.07 4.66 26.14
N LYS A 265 4.96 4.65 27.47
CA LYS A 265 4.72 3.43 28.25
C LYS A 265 3.52 3.62 29.17
N ILE A 266 2.58 2.68 29.15
CA ILE A 266 1.50 2.64 30.13
C ILE A 266 2.08 2.13 31.45
N VAL A 267 1.97 2.95 32.50
CA VAL A 267 2.44 2.60 33.86
C VAL A 267 1.29 2.29 34.83
N PHE A 268 0.07 2.70 34.48
CA PHE A 268 -1.12 2.39 35.26
C PHE A 268 -2.34 2.24 34.34
N ASN A 269 -3.23 1.30 34.66
CA ASN A 269 -4.43 1.02 33.89
C ASN A 269 -5.63 0.82 34.83
N LEU A 270 -6.66 1.65 34.63
CA LEU A 270 -7.93 1.61 35.34
C LEU A 270 -9.07 1.30 34.37
N PRO A 271 -9.51 0.04 34.27
CA PRO A 271 -10.69 -0.31 33.48
C PRO A 271 -11.96 0.26 34.13
N VAL A 272 -12.81 0.91 33.33
CA VAL A 272 -14.10 1.49 33.77
C VAL A 272 -15.27 0.68 33.21
N SER A 273 -15.11 0.10 32.02
CA SER A 273 -16.08 -0.83 31.44
C SER A 273 -15.37 -1.79 30.48
N LYS A 274 -16.10 -2.73 29.87
CA LYS A 274 -15.60 -3.62 28.82
C LYS A 274 -14.96 -2.87 27.65
N THR A 275 -15.37 -1.63 27.40
CA THR A 275 -14.92 -0.82 26.25
C THR A 275 -14.14 0.42 26.65
N LYS A 276 -14.13 0.82 27.92
CA LYS A 276 -13.52 2.08 28.37
C LYS A 276 -12.51 1.85 29.47
N LYS A 277 -11.33 2.45 29.33
CA LYS A 277 -10.29 2.49 30.36
C LYS A 277 -9.60 3.85 30.43
N TYR A 278 -9.11 4.20 31.60
CA TYR A 278 -8.17 5.29 31.80
C TYR A 278 -6.79 4.70 32.04
N VAL A 279 -5.77 5.31 31.45
CA VAL A 279 -4.39 4.86 31.63
C VAL A 279 -3.50 6.06 31.96
N LEU A 280 -2.52 5.83 32.81
CA LEU A 280 -1.40 6.75 33.00
C LEU A 280 -0.27 6.32 32.08
N ILE A 281 0.16 7.24 31.22
CA ILE A 281 1.26 7.04 30.28
C ILE A 281 2.42 7.92 30.74
N ILE A 282 3.62 7.34 30.78
CA ILE A 282 4.87 8.08 30.88
C ILE A 282 5.48 8.15 29.48
N LYS A 283 5.89 9.36 29.09
CA LYS A 283 6.60 9.66 27.86
C LYS A 283 8.07 9.92 28.18
N GLU A 284 8.94 9.13 27.55
CA GLU A 284 10.41 9.25 27.60
C GLU A 284 10.91 10.41 26.74
#